data_AF-A0A4R9IGP9-F1
#
_entry.id   AF-A0A4R9IGP9-F1
#
_cell.length_a   1.000
_cell.length_b   1.000
_cell.length_c   1.000
_cell.angle_alpha   90.00
_cell.angle_beta   90.00
_cell.angle_gamma   90.00
#
_symmetry.space_group_name_H-M   'P 1'
#
loop_
_entity.id
_entity.type
_entity.pdbx_description
1 polymer ?
#
loop_
_entity_poly.entity_id
_entity_poly.type
_entity_poly.pdbx_seq_one_letter_code
_entity_poly.pdbx_strand_id
1 'polypeptide(L)'
;MKSNVVLILSICITTLCSCKGNKSIQGFAESILNERVGEPALFLVGEKRFSKDAYKEYVRNLRLYFEKKPPLFNPEEARLYLENYINESILLSEAIGDIDFSSQSFREYIKPYLVKGILDFYIFEKTGGLKVSDEIANETEILAKLKETGILKKENLTESEKAVLKEFIYWRKLELSAKNRAEEAKDILAKIKKRNKVTIIP
;
A
#
# COMPACT_ATOMS: atom_id res chain seq x y z
N MET A 1 5.18 -61.83 -36.62
CA MET A 1 5.30 -62.02 -35.15
C MET A 1 6.78 -61.92 -34.83
N LYS A 2 7.33 -61.01 -34.04
CA LYS A 2 6.83 -60.30 -32.85
C LYS A 2 7.30 -58.84 -32.89
N SER A 3 6.41 -57.95 -32.49
CA SER A 3 6.66 -56.52 -32.30
C SER A 3 7.44 -56.32 -31.00
N ASN A 4 8.61 -55.69 -31.04
CA ASN A 4 9.30 -55.20 -29.84
C ASN A 4 8.85 -53.76 -29.61
N VAL A 5 7.88 -53.62 -28.72
CA VAL A 5 7.39 -52.36 -28.17
C VAL A 5 8.45 -51.84 -27.20
N VAL A 6 9.19 -50.82 -27.61
CA VAL A 6 10.01 -50.02 -26.69
C VAL A 6 9.19 -48.79 -26.28
N LEU A 7 8.92 -48.78 -24.98
CA LEU A 7 8.32 -47.75 -24.16
C LEU A 7 9.13 -46.43 -24.24
N ILE A 8 8.49 -45.32 -23.83
CA ILE A 8 9.07 -44.01 -23.45
C ILE A 8 8.99 -42.95 -24.56
N LEU A 9 8.03 -42.03 -24.44
CA LEU A 9 8.26 -40.67 -23.92
C LEU A 9 6.95 -39.85 -24.04
N SER A 10 6.08 -39.97 -23.04
CA SER A 10 4.97 -39.02 -22.87
C SER A 10 5.48 -37.85 -22.02
N ILE A 11 6.02 -36.82 -22.67
CA ILE A 11 6.39 -35.57 -22.04
C ILE A 11 5.95 -34.41 -22.94
N CYS A 12 5.25 -33.46 -22.29
CA CYS A 12 4.92 -32.11 -22.73
C CYS A 12 3.81 -31.94 -23.78
N ILE A 13 2.59 -31.66 -23.29
CA ILE A 13 1.94 -30.37 -23.60
C ILE A 13 1.38 -29.80 -22.28
N THR A 14 2.14 -28.83 -21.76
CA THR A 14 1.75 -27.80 -20.79
C THR A 14 0.63 -26.91 -21.33
N THR A 15 -0.01 -26.16 -20.42
CA THR A 15 -0.91 -24.99 -20.60
C THR A 15 -2.41 -25.35 -20.55
N LEU A 16 -3.27 -24.80 -19.68
CA LEU A 16 -3.18 -23.69 -18.73
C LEU A 16 -4.00 -24.01 -17.47
N CYS A 17 -3.34 -23.97 -16.30
CA CYS A 17 -4.02 -23.64 -15.06
C CYS A 17 -4.61 -22.24 -15.21
N SER A 18 -5.90 -22.15 -15.52
CA SER A 18 -6.68 -20.93 -15.27
C SER A 18 -7.04 -20.89 -13.78
N CYS A 19 -6.03 -20.83 -12.91
CA CYS A 19 -6.21 -20.47 -11.52
C CYS A 19 -6.21 -18.94 -11.45
N LYS A 20 -7.35 -18.32 -11.74
CA LYS A 20 -7.64 -16.99 -11.18
C LYS A 20 -7.71 -17.19 -9.67
N GLY A 21 -6.54 -17.05 -9.04
CA GLY A 21 -6.28 -17.48 -7.67
C GLY A 21 -7.16 -16.72 -6.69
N ASN A 22 -8.17 -17.40 -6.17
CA ASN A 22 -8.79 -17.01 -4.92
C ASN A 22 -7.80 -17.41 -3.82
N LYS A 23 -6.79 -16.57 -3.56
CA LYS A 23 -5.88 -16.81 -2.44
C LYS A 23 -6.70 -16.72 -1.15
N SER A 24 -6.59 -17.72 -0.29
CA SER A 24 -7.12 -17.64 1.07
C SER A 24 -6.48 -16.46 1.81
N ILE A 25 -7.11 -15.97 2.88
CA ILE A 25 -6.55 -14.88 3.69
C ILE A 25 -5.16 -15.27 4.22
N GLN A 26 -4.96 -16.55 4.57
CA GLN A 26 -3.65 -17.09 4.92
C GLN A 26 -2.65 -16.94 3.76
N GLY A 27 -3.00 -17.37 2.54
CA GLY A 27 -2.12 -17.25 1.38
C GLY A 27 -1.81 -15.80 1.00
N PHE A 28 -2.69 -14.85 1.35
CA PHE A 28 -2.42 -13.42 1.24
C PHE A 28 -1.45 -12.91 2.32
N ALA A 29 -1.61 -13.35 3.58
CA ALA A 29 -0.67 -13.04 4.66
C ALA A 29 0.74 -13.58 4.37
N GLU A 30 0.83 -14.81 3.85
CA GLU A 30 2.08 -15.42 3.41
C GLU A 30 2.72 -14.63 2.27
N SER A 31 1.94 -14.17 1.29
CA SER A 31 2.51 -13.36 0.21
C SER A 31 3.05 -12.02 0.70
N ILE A 32 2.37 -11.36 1.64
CA ILE A 32 2.89 -10.12 2.25
C ILE A 32 4.27 -10.39 2.86
N LEU A 33 4.43 -11.47 3.63
CA LEU A 33 5.71 -11.78 4.26
C LEU A 33 6.80 -12.10 3.23
N ASN A 34 6.46 -12.84 2.18
CA ASN A 34 7.40 -13.19 1.11
C ASN A 34 7.84 -11.98 0.28
N GLU A 35 6.95 -11.01 0.04
CA GLU A 35 7.27 -9.74 -0.64
C GLU A 35 8.29 -8.90 0.14
N ARG A 36 8.42 -9.12 1.47
CA ARG A 36 9.42 -8.43 2.29
C ARG A 36 10.83 -9.02 2.15
N VAL A 37 10.99 -10.21 1.57
CA VAL A 37 12.28 -10.92 1.47
C VAL A 37 13.01 -10.53 0.18
N GLY A 38 14.31 -10.24 0.26
CA GLY A 38 15.14 -9.95 -0.90
C GLY A 38 16.45 -9.24 -0.58
N GLU A 39 17.18 -8.87 -1.64
CA GLU A 39 18.46 -8.17 -1.58
C GLU A 39 18.36 -6.76 -2.21
N PRO A 40 19.11 -5.75 -1.71
CA PRO A 40 20.05 -5.84 -0.60
C PRO A 40 19.32 -5.96 0.75
N ALA A 41 19.76 -6.90 1.58
CA ALA A 41 19.18 -7.15 2.90
C ALA A 41 19.39 -5.95 3.84
N LEU A 42 18.31 -5.57 4.52
CA LEU A 42 18.30 -4.56 5.58
C LEU A 42 18.49 -5.18 6.96
N PHE A 43 17.87 -6.34 7.20
CA PHE A 43 17.99 -7.11 8.44
C PHE A 43 17.67 -8.60 8.20
N LEU A 44 17.91 -9.41 9.23
CA LEU A 44 17.65 -10.85 9.24
C LEU A 44 16.61 -11.21 10.31
N VAL A 45 15.75 -12.17 10.02
CA VAL A 45 14.93 -12.88 11.01
C VAL A 45 15.12 -14.37 10.77
N GLY A 46 15.85 -15.04 11.68
CA GLY A 46 16.40 -16.37 11.40
C GLY A 46 17.31 -16.33 10.17
N GLU A 47 17.03 -17.17 9.18
CA GLU A 47 17.77 -17.20 7.90
C GLU A 47 17.16 -16.30 6.81
N LYS A 48 15.98 -15.72 7.05
CA LYS A 48 15.28 -14.89 6.05
C LYS A 48 15.90 -13.50 5.99
N ARG A 49 16.16 -13.05 4.75
CA ARG A 49 16.78 -11.75 4.43
C ARG A 49 15.73 -10.74 4.02
N PHE A 50 15.45 -9.76 4.88
CA PHE A 50 14.42 -8.76 4.62
C PHE A 50 14.99 -7.60 3.81
N SER A 51 14.34 -7.27 2.70
CA SER A 51 14.84 -6.33 1.69
C SER A 51 14.75 -4.88 2.15
N LYS A 52 15.81 -4.13 1.90
CA LYS A 52 15.84 -2.66 2.06
C LYS A 52 14.82 -1.96 1.19
N ASP A 53 14.59 -2.44 -0.02
CA ASP A 53 13.66 -1.80 -0.94
C ASP A 53 12.20 -2.09 -0.59
N ALA A 54 11.90 -3.30 -0.10
CA ALA A 54 10.60 -3.62 0.46
C ALA A 54 10.27 -2.76 1.69
N TYR A 55 11.25 -2.52 2.57
CA TYR A 55 11.10 -1.60 3.70
C TYR A 55 10.81 -0.16 3.24
N LYS A 56 11.56 0.37 2.27
CA LYS A 56 11.32 1.71 1.73
C LYS A 56 9.91 1.85 1.16
N GLU A 57 9.45 0.85 0.42
CA GLU A 57 8.10 0.83 -0.13
C GLU A 57 7.05 0.77 0.98
N TYR A 58 7.24 -0.07 2.00
CA TYR A 58 6.36 -0.12 3.17
C TYR A 58 6.26 1.25 3.84
N VAL A 59 7.38 1.90 4.18
CA VAL A 59 7.37 3.21 4.85
C VAL A 59 6.73 4.28 3.98
N ARG A 60 7.04 4.27 2.67
CA ARG A 60 6.40 5.17 1.71
C ARG A 60 4.88 4.97 1.73
N ASN A 61 4.40 3.74 1.63
CA ASN A 61 2.97 3.45 1.60
C ASN A 61 2.29 3.80 2.92
N LEU A 62 2.92 3.47 4.05
CA LEU A 62 2.43 3.80 5.40
C LEU A 62 2.23 5.31 5.55
N ARG A 63 3.26 6.09 5.22
CA ARG A 63 3.21 7.55 5.38
C ARG A 63 2.23 8.21 4.41
N LEU A 64 2.14 7.72 3.17
CA LEU A 64 1.26 8.33 2.16
C LEU A 64 -0.21 7.95 2.30
N TYR A 65 -0.49 6.66 2.42
CA TYR A 65 -1.86 6.18 2.37
C TYR A 65 -2.51 6.21 3.73
N PHE A 66 -1.76 5.94 4.80
CA PHE A 66 -2.33 5.77 6.14
C PHE A 66 -2.12 7.00 7.02
N GLU A 67 -0.90 7.53 7.09
CA GLU A 67 -0.60 8.68 7.97
C GLU A 67 -0.84 10.04 7.31
N LYS A 68 -0.90 10.11 5.98
CA LYS A 68 -1.00 11.35 5.20
C LYS A 68 0.14 12.34 5.53
N LYS A 69 1.35 11.82 5.74
CA LYS A 69 2.57 12.58 6.06
C LYS A 69 3.60 12.49 4.91
N PRO A 70 4.46 13.51 4.75
CA PRO A 70 5.60 13.42 3.85
C PRO A 70 6.59 12.33 4.34
N PRO A 71 7.30 11.60 3.47
CA PRO A 71 8.29 10.58 3.83
C PRO A 71 9.62 11.13 4.35
N LEU A 72 9.76 12.46 4.47
CA LEU A 72 10.85 13.04 5.25
C LEU A 72 10.59 12.75 6.73
N PHE A 73 11.47 11.98 7.34
CA PHE A 73 11.43 11.64 8.75
C PHE A 73 12.81 11.87 9.38
N ASN A 74 12.81 12.27 10.65
CA ASN A 74 14.04 12.41 11.40
C ASN A 74 14.62 11.01 11.77
N PRO A 75 15.88 10.92 12.21
CA PRO A 75 16.49 9.64 12.55
C PRO A 75 15.73 8.81 13.60
N GLU A 76 15.06 9.45 14.58
CA GLU A 76 14.27 8.74 15.58
C GLU A 76 13.00 8.12 14.98
N GLU A 77 12.28 8.86 14.14
CA GLU A 77 11.15 8.32 13.37
C GLU A 77 11.61 7.18 12.46
N ALA A 78 12.77 7.29 11.81
CA ALA A 78 13.35 6.21 10.99
C ALA A 78 13.52 4.91 11.79
N ARG A 79 14.05 5.04 13.01
CA ARG A 79 14.26 3.91 13.92
C ARG A 79 12.93 3.27 14.32
N LEU A 80 11.94 4.08 14.68
CA LEU A 80 10.61 3.60 15.06
C LEU A 80 9.91 2.85 13.90
N TYR A 81 10.00 3.35 12.66
CA TYR A 81 9.45 2.63 11.51
C TYR A 81 10.14 1.29 11.27
N LEU A 82 11.47 1.25 11.40
CA LEU A 82 12.21 0.02 11.23
C LEU A 82 11.85 -0.99 12.32
N GLU A 83 11.79 -0.58 13.58
CA GLU A 83 11.37 -1.42 14.71
C GLU A 83 9.96 -1.96 14.51
N ASN A 84 9.01 -1.12 14.12
CA ASN A 84 7.65 -1.55 13.83
C ASN A 84 7.61 -2.54 12.66
N TYR A 85 8.35 -2.29 11.58
CA TYR A 85 8.40 -3.17 10.43
C TYR A 85 9.00 -4.55 10.77
N ILE A 86 10.03 -4.59 11.60
CA ILE A 86 10.62 -5.83 12.13
C ILE A 86 9.59 -6.57 12.98
N ASN A 87 9.00 -5.89 13.96
CA ASN A 87 8.01 -6.48 14.87
C ASN A 87 6.80 -7.02 14.11
N GLU A 88 6.26 -6.26 13.15
CA GLU A 88 5.18 -6.72 12.28
C GLU A 88 5.57 -7.96 11.48
N SER A 89 6.79 -8.02 10.95
CA SER A 89 7.26 -9.17 10.15
C SER A 89 7.34 -10.44 11.00
N ILE A 90 7.84 -10.31 12.24
CA ILE A 90 7.91 -11.41 13.20
C ILE A 90 6.50 -11.86 13.59
N LEU A 91 5.65 -10.93 14.05
CA LEU A 91 4.29 -11.22 14.48
C LEU A 91 3.44 -11.83 13.36
N LEU A 92 3.58 -11.34 12.13
CA LEU A 92 2.88 -11.91 10.98
C LEU A 92 3.33 -13.35 10.71
N SER A 93 4.64 -13.63 10.82
CA SER A 93 5.17 -14.99 10.66
C SER A 93 4.61 -15.95 11.70
N GLU A 94 4.56 -15.54 12.98
CA GLU A 94 3.97 -16.34 14.06
C GLU A 94 2.46 -16.54 13.84
N ALA A 95 1.73 -15.46 13.53
CA ALA A 95 0.28 -15.51 13.30
C ALA A 95 -0.12 -16.43 12.15
N ILE A 96 0.70 -16.53 11.08
CA ILE A 96 0.45 -17.46 9.97
C ILE A 96 0.50 -18.92 10.45
N GLY A 97 1.36 -19.26 11.41
CA GLY A 97 1.48 -20.61 11.96
C GLY A 97 0.40 -20.97 12.97
N ASP A 98 -0.05 -19.99 13.75
CA ASP A 98 -0.89 -20.23 14.92
C ASP A 98 -2.39 -20.04 14.69
N ILE A 99 -2.78 -19.17 13.74
CA ILE A 99 -4.19 -18.81 13.53
C ILE A 99 -4.86 -19.80 12.58
N ASP A 100 -6.02 -20.34 12.98
CA ASP A 100 -6.94 -20.99 12.05
C ASP A 100 -7.76 -19.95 11.27
N PHE A 101 -7.25 -19.58 10.09
CA PHE A 101 -7.90 -18.68 9.13
C PHE A 101 -9.23 -19.22 8.56
N SER A 102 -9.53 -20.50 8.78
CA SER A 102 -10.76 -21.16 8.36
C SER A 102 -11.80 -21.25 9.49
N SER A 103 -11.48 -20.79 10.70
CA SER A 103 -12.42 -20.79 11.82
C SER A 103 -13.55 -19.79 11.61
N GLN A 104 -14.73 -20.10 12.16
CA GLN A 104 -15.87 -19.18 12.14
C GLN A 104 -15.56 -17.89 12.91
N SER A 105 -14.90 -18.01 14.06
CA SER A 105 -14.50 -16.87 14.88
C SER A 105 -13.60 -15.90 14.12
N PHE A 106 -12.59 -16.41 13.40
CA PHE A 106 -11.72 -15.57 12.56
C PHE A 106 -12.52 -14.86 11.47
N ARG A 107 -13.39 -15.58 10.75
CA ARG A 107 -14.22 -15.00 9.68
C ARG A 107 -15.09 -13.86 10.20
N GLU A 108 -15.72 -14.03 11.36
CA GLU A 108 -16.56 -13.00 11.97
C GLU A 108 -15.74 -11.79 12.41
N TYR A 109 -14.55 -12.02 12.98
CA TYR A 109 -13.63 -10.97 13.40
C TYR A 109 -13.11 -10.14 12.22
N ILE A 110 -12.67 -10.79 11.12
CA ILE A 110 -12.01 -10.10 10.00
C ILE A 110 -13.00 -9.44 9.03
N LYS A 111 -14.24 -9.94 8.96
CA LYS A 111 -15.29 -9.46 8.03
C LYS A 111 -15.45 -7.94 7.99
N PRO A 112 -15.65 -7.20 9.11
CA PRO A 112 -15.82 -5.75 9.05
C PRO A 112 -14.60 -5.03 8.45
N TYR A 113 -13.38 -5.53 8.69
CA TYR A 113 -12.16 -4.97 8.14
C TYR A 113 -12.04 -5.21 6.63
N LEU A 114 -12.38 -6.42 6.16
CA LEU A 114 -12.40 -6.72 4.72
C LEU A 114 -13.44 -5.89 3.99
N VAL A 115 -14.66 -5.76 4.53
CA VAL A 115 -15.70 -4.93 3.94
C VAL A 115 -15.22 -3.49 3.84
N LYS A 116 -14.66 -2.93 4.91
CA LYS A 116 -14.13 -1.56 4.90
C LYS A 116 -13.01 -1.41 3.87
N GLY A 117 -12.03 -2.32 3.84
CA GLY A 117 -10.91 -2.27 2.90
C GLY A 117 -11.35 -2.33 1.44
N ILE A 118 -12.30 -3.21 1.11
CA ILE A 118 -12.86 -3.32 -0.25
C ILE A 118 -13.55 -2.01 -0.65
N LEU A 119 -14.35 -1.43 0.23
CA LEU A 119 -15.07 -0.18 -0.04
C LEU A 119 -14.12 1.00 -0.19
N ASP A 120 -13.14 1.12 0.71
CA ASP A 120 -12.12 2.18 0.67
C ASP A 120 -11.31 2.09 -0.64
N PHE A 121 -10.91 0.88 -1.05
CA PHE A 121 -10.20 0.65 -2.31
C PHE A 121 -11.08 0.96 -3.53
N TYR A 122 -12.36 0.56 -3.52
CA TYR A 122 -13.28 0.91 -4.60
C TYR A 122 -13.42 2.43 -4.77
N ILE A 123 -13.56 3.17 -3.67
CA ILE A 123 -13.61 4.64 -3.72
C ILE A 123 -12.28 5.23 -4.20
N PHE A 124 -11.15 4.69 -3.74
CA PHE A 124 -9.82 5.08 -4.21
C PHE A 124 -9.72 4.98 -5.75
N GLU A 125 -10.08 3.84 -6.32
CA GLU A 125 -10.09 3.62 -7.77
C GLU A 125 -11.04 4.58 -8.50
N LYS A 126 -12.25 4.82 -7.96
CA LYS A 126 -13.22 5.73 -8.58
C LYS A 126 -12.82 7.21 -8.54
N THR A 127 -12.00 7.59 -7.57
CA THR A 127 -11.39 8.93 -7.49
C THR A 127 -10.08 9.03 -8.30
N GLY A 128 -9.65 7.94 -8.93
CA GLY A 128 -8.43 7.89 -9.74
C GLY A 128 -7.13 7.88 -8.92
N GLY A 129 -7.19 7.46 -7.66
CA GLY A 129 -6.04 7.30 -6.79
C GLY A 129 -5.31 8.61 -6.42
N LEU A 130 -4.11 8.50 -5.87
CA LEU A 130 -3.27 9.68 -5.59
C LEU A 130 -2.67 10.21 -6.89
N LYS A 131 -3.04 11.44 -7.27
CA LYS A 131 -2.50 12.10 -8.46
C LYS A 131 -1.63 13.27 -8.05
N VAL A 132 -0.42 13.30 -8.57
CA VAL A 132 0.39 14.53 -8.61
C VAL A 132 0.24 15.06 -10.02
N SER A 133 -0.67 16.01 -10.22
CA SER A 133 -0.66 16.78 -11.46
C SER A 133 0.20 18.01 -11.27
N ASP A 134 0.80 18.47 -12.36
CA ASP A 134 1.52 19.74 -12.39
C ASP A 134 0.58 20.93 -12.12
N GLU A 135 -0.74 20.74 -12.36
CA GLU A 135 -1.80 21.75 -12.22
C GLU A 135 -2.42 21.85 -10.82
N ILE A 136 -2.41 20.79 -9.99
CA ILE A 136 -3.21 20.71 -8.74
C ILE A 136 -2.71 21.62 -7.60
N ALA A 137 -1.58 22.27 -7.77
CA ALA A 137 -1.27 23.46 -6.99
C ALA A 137 -0.23 24.26 -7.75
N ASN A 138 -0.62 25.48 -8.11
CA ASN A 138 0.31 26.50 -8.59
C ASN A 138 1.47 26.51 -7.58
N GLU A 139 2.66 26.07 -7.99
CA GLU A 139 3.83 25.89 -7.10
C GLU A 139 4.07 27.14 -6.25
N THR A 140 3.77 28.29 -6.85
CA THR A 140 3.67 29.62 -6.28
C THR A 140 2.79 29.72 -5.02
N GLU A 141 1.60 29.13 -5.00
CA GLU A 141 0.69 29.16 -3.85
C GLU A 141 1.19 28.28 -2.69
N ILE A 142 1.78 27.12 -2.99
CA ILE A 142 2.42 26.27 -1.98
C ILE A 142 3.61 27.01 -1.37
N LEU A 143 4.47 27.61 -2.20
CA LEU A 143 5.61 28.40 -1.75
C LEU A 143 5.18 29.61 -0.90
N ALA A 144 4.10 30.29 -1.28
CA ALA A 144 3.54 31.40 -0.52
C ALA A 144 3.08 30.94 0.88
N LYS A 145 2.30 29.85 0.97
CA LYS A 145 1.89 29.27 2.27
C LYS A 145 3.08 28.82 3.12
N LEU A 146 4.14 28.30 2.51
CA LEU A 146 5.35 27.89 3.24
C LEU A 146 6.14 29.07 3.80
N LYS A 147 6.13 30.20 3.10
CA LYS A 147 6.69 31.47 3.60
C LYS A 147 5.83 32.06 4.71
N GLU A 148 4.51 32.11 4.53
CA GLU A 148 3.55 32.61 5.53
C GLU A 148 3.60 31.83 6.84
N THR A 149 3.72 30.50 6.76
CA THR A 149 3.86 29.62 7.95
C THR A 149 5.25 29.64 8.57
N GLY A 150 6.20 30.39 7.99
CA GLY A 150 7.57 30.52 8.49
C GLY A 150 8.43 29.26 8.34
N ILE A 151 7.99 28.29 7.54
CA ILE A 151 8.76 27.08 7.21
C ILE A 151 9.91 27.44 6.25
N LEU A 152 9.65 28.32 5.28
CA LEU A 152 10.67 28.84 4.37
C LEU A 152 11.10 30.25 4.81
N LYS A 153 12.27 30.36 5.45
CA LYS A 153 12.77 31.64 6.03
C LYS A 153 13.84 32.36 5.19
N LYS A 154 14.47 31.67 4.24
CA LYS A 154 15.56 32.20 3.41
C LYS A 154 15.09 32.37 1.97
N GLU A 155 15.46 33.48 1.35
CA GLU A 155 15.18 33.75 -0.07
C GLU A 155 16.12 32.97 -0.99
N ASN A 156 17.35 32.70 -0.54
CA ASN A 156 18.35 31.93 -1.29
C ASN A 156 18.61 30.58 -0.63
N LEU A 157 18.21 29.51 -1.33
CA LEU A 157 18.40 28.12 -0.91
C LEU A 157 19.61 27.53 -1.64
N THR A 158 20.38 26.70 -0.92
CA THR A 158 21.40 25.82 -1.51
C THR A 158 20.76 24.74 -2.40
N GLU A 159 21.53 24.09 -3.27
CA GLU A 159 21.00 23.03 -4.15
C GLU A 159 20.42 21.84 -3.38
N SER A 160 21.01 21.48 -2.24
CA SER A 160 20.45 20.44 -1.35
C SER A 160 19.11 20.88 -0.74
N GLU A 161 19.00 22.12 -0.28
CA GLU A 161 17.75 22.68 0.25
C GLU A 161 16.66 22.79 -0.84
N LYS A 162 17.03 23.12 -2.09
CA LYS A 162 16.10 23.13 -3.23
C LYS A 162 15.57 21.73 -3.54
N ALA A 163 16.41 20.71 -3.45
CA ALA A 163 15.98 19.32 -3.65
C ALA A 163 14.95 18.90 -2.58
N VAL A 164 15.24 19.21 -1.31
CA VAL A 164 14.31 18.97 -0.18
C VAL A 164 13.01 19.76 -0.36
N LEU A 165 13.08 21.00 -0.84
CA LEU A 165 11.90 21.82 -1.10
C LEU A 165 11.03 21.25 -2.23
N LYS A 166 11.62 20.81 -3.35
CA LYS A 166 10.89 20.15 -4.44
C LYS A 166 10.16 18.91 -3.96
N GLU A 167 10.84 18.11 -3.14
CA GLU A 167 10.24 16.94 -2.51
C GLU A 167 9.07 17.37 -1.60
N PHE A 168 9.24 18.38 -0.75
CA PHE A 168 8.18 18.91 0.09
C PHE A 168 6.96 19.39 -0.72
N ILE A 169 7.17 20.11 -1.81
CA ILE A 169 6.10 20.60 -2.71
C ILE A 169 5.33 19.44 -3.32
N TYR A 170 6.04 18.41 -3.82
CA TYR A 170 5.45 17.19 -4.34
C TYR A 170 4.52 16.54 -3.30
N TRP A 171 4.94 16.48 -2.03
CA TRP A 171 4.10 15.95 -0.95
C TRP A 171 2.89 16.81 -0.63
N ARG A 172 3.05 18.14 -0.65
CA ARG A 172 1.90 19.04 -0.43
C ARG A 172 0.84 18.87 -1.51
N LYS A 173 1.25 18.63 -2.77
CA LYS A 173 0.33 18.27 -3.86
C LYS A 173 -0.41 16.96 -3.57
N LEU A 174 0.27 15.95 -3.07
CA LEU A 174 -0.36 14.67 -2.68
C LEU A 174 -1.35 14.82 -1.52
N GLU A 175 -1.05 15.63 -0.52
CA GLU A 175 -1.97 15.91 0.59
C GLU A 175 -3.24 16.61 0.10
N LEU A 176 -3.09 17.63 -0.77
CA LEU A 176 -4.23 18.33 -1.38
C LEU A 176 -5.06 17.38 -2.26
N SER A 177 -4.41 16.55 -3.06
CA SER A 177 -5.07 15.48 -3.82
C SER A 177 -5.88 14.57 -2.88
N ALA A 178 -5.29 14.12 -1.77
CA ALA A 178 -6.00 13.29 -0.79
C ALA A 178 -7.23 13.98 -0.17
N LYS A 179 -7.16 15.29 0.10
CA LYS A 179 -8.31 16.07 0.61
C LYS A 179 -9.40 16.21 -0.45
N ASN A 180 -9.06 16.54 -1.68
CA ASN A 180 -10.03 16.67 -2.78
C ASN A 180 -10.78 15.36 -3.02
N ARG A 181 -10.07 14.22 -2.98
CA ARG A 181 -10.69 12.89 -3.10
C ARG A 181 -11.70 12.59 -2.01
N ALA A 182 -11.51 13.10 -0.80
CA ALA A 182 -12.48 12.90 0.28
C ALA A 182 -13.81 13.58 -0.03
N GLU A 183 -13.78 14.74 -0.71
CA GLU A 183 -15.00 15.41 -1.18
C GLU A 183 -15.60 14.70 -2.40
N GLU A 184 -14.80 14.31 -3.39
CA GLU A 184 -15.26 13.53 -4.56
C GLU A 184 -15.91 12.20 -4.16
N ALA A 185 -15.39 11.54 -3.12
CA ALA A 185 -15.96 10.31 -2.57
C ALA A 185 -17.40 10.51 -2.07
N LYS A 186 -17.71 11.66 -1.44
CA LYS A 186 -19.08 11.99 -0.99
C LYS A 186 -20.02 12.10 -2.18
N ASP A 187 -19.58 12.75 -3.26
CA ASP A 187 -20.36 12.89 -4.48
C ASP A 187 -20.62 11.57 -5.18
N ILE A 188 -19.60 10.70 -5.27
CA ILE A 188 -19.73 9.35 -5.82
C ILE A 188 -20.76 8.56 -5.00
N LEU A 189 -20.68 8.62 -3.67
CA LEU A 189 -21.61 7.94 -2.79
C LEU A 189 -23.04 8.46 -2.96
N ALA A 190 -23.25 9.77 -3.06
CA ALA A 190 -24.56 10.37 -3.30
C ALA A 190 -25.15 9.90 -4.64
N LYS A 191 -24.34 9.86 -5.71
CA LYS A 191 -24.74 9.33 -7.03
C LYS A 191 -25.08 7.84 -6.98
N ILE A 192 -24.36 7.03 -6.20
CA ILE A 192 -24.67 5.61 -6.00
C ILE A 192 -26.00 5.45 -5.25
N LYS A 193 -26.23 6.18 -4.16
CA LYS A 193 -27.48 6.13 -3.39
C LYS A 193 -28.68 6.52 -4.25
N LYS A 194 -28.57 7.59 -5.04
CA LYS A 194 -29.62 8.04 -5.97
C LYS A 194 -29.96 6.99 -7.02
N ARG A 195 -28.94 6.34 -7.61
CA ARG A 195 -29.13 5.28 -8.62
C ARG A 195 -29.82 4.05 -8.05
N ASN A 196 -29.50 3.68 -6.81
CA ASN A 196 -30.05 2.48 -6.17
C ASN A 196 -31.38 2.72 -5.46
N LYS A 197 -31.96 3.93 -5.55
CA LYS A 197 -33.27 4.29 -4.95
C LYS A 197 -33.39 3.80 -3.51
N VAL A 198 -32.40 4.11 -2.68
CA VAL A 198 -32.37 3.67 -1.29
C VAL A 198 -33.56 4.30 -0.55
N THR A 199 -34.50 3.45 -0.11
CA THR A 199 -35.61 3.83 0.76
C THR A 199 -35.33 3.27 2.15
N ILE A 200 -35.36 4.14 3.16
CA ILE A 200 -35.27 3.71 4.56
C ILE A 200 -36.69 3.38 5.00
N ILE A 201 -36.90 2.12 5.37
CA ILE A 201 -38.16 1.68 6.01
C ILE A 201 -37.97 1.93 7.51
N PRO A 202 -38.84 2.73 8.15
CA PRO A 202 -38.79 3.02 9.58
C PRO A 202 -39.12 1.78 10.42
#